data_AF-A0A7V7DQW9-F1
#
_entry.id   AF-A0A7V7DQW9-F1
#
_cell.length_a   1.000
_cell.length_b   1.000
_cell.length_c   1.000
_cell.angle_alpha   90.00
_cell.angle_beta   90.00
_cell.angle_gamma   90.00
#
_symmetry.space_group_name_H-M   'P 1'
#
loop_
_entity.id
_entity.type
_entity.pdbx_description
1 polymer ?
#
loop_
_entity_poly.entity_id
_entity_poly.type
_entity_poly.pdbx_seq_one_letter_code
_entity_poly.pdbx_strand_id
1 'polypeptide(L)' 'DGKTATIRPIPVHADIASWVSTTRETVARVLSDLSRAGVIIRKKDALEVVDMEELAMMVEHVRGN' A
#
# COMPACT_ATOMS: atom_id res chain seq x y z
N ASP A 1 -11.34 11.84 11.61
CA ASP A 1 -11.40 11.64 10.15
C ASP A 1 -10.05 11.22 9.63
N GLY A 2 -9.85 9.90 9.50
CA GLY A 2 -8.70 9.36 8.78
C GLY A 2 -8.76 9.82 7.33
N LYS A 3 -7.72 10.51 6.85
CA LYS A 3 -7.68 11.00 5.47
C LYS A 3 -7.54 9.80 4.54
N THR A 4 -8.49 9.54 3.66
CA THR A 4 -8.34 8.58 2.57
C THR A 4 -7.43 9.15 1.48
N ALA A 5 -6.65 8.31 0.80
CA ALA A 5 -5.86 8.73 -0.37
C ALA A 5 -6.14 7.83 -1.59
N THR A 6 -6.13 8.39 -2.79
CA THR A 6 -6.36 7.64 -4.02
C THR A 6 -5.19 7.81 -4.99
N ILE A 7 -4.65 6.70 -5.49
CA ILE A 7 -3.54 6.66 -6.44
C ILE A 7 -4.08 6.20 -7.80
N ARG A 8 -3.84 7.01 -8.83
CA ARG A 8 -4.26 6.79 -10.22
C ARG A 8 -3.10 7.13 -11.19
N PRO A 9 -2.83 6.32 -12.22
CA PRO A 9 -3.38 4.98 -12.45
C PRO A 9 -2.91 3.98 -11.36
N ILE A 10 -3.46 2.77 -11.35
CA ILE A 10 -2.99 1.72 -10.41
C ILE A 10 -1.50 1.50 -10.65
N PRO A 11 -0.64 1.66 -9.63
CA PRO A 11 0.78 1.45 -9.79
C PRO A 11 1.07 -0.01 -10.14
N VAL A 12 1.97 -0.23 -11.09
CA VAL A 12 2.40 -1.59 -11.47
C VAL A 12 3.36 -2.10 -10.41
N HIS A 13 3.20 -3.35 -9.98
CA HIS A 13 4.05 -3.94 -8.93
C HIS A 13 5.55 -3.90 -9.28
N ALA A 14 5.90 -4.01 -10.58
CA ALA A 14 7.28 -3.92 -11.05
C ALA A 14 7.87 -2.51 -10.86
N ASP A 15 7.08 -1.46 -11.09
CA ASP A 15 7.53 -0.07 -10.90
C ASP A 15 7.78 0.21 -9.42
N ILE A 16 6.83 -0.17 -8.55
CA ILE A 16 7.00 -0.04 -7.09
C ILE A 16 8.25 -0.79 -6.65
N ALA A 17 8.43 -2.03 -7.13
CA ALA A 17 9.58 -2.85 -6.77
C ALA A 17 10.90 -2.21 -7.18
N SER A 18 10.94 -1.60 -8.37
CA SER A 18 12.09 -0.86 -8.87
C SER A 18 12.41 0.36 -7.99
N TRP A 19 11.39 1.10 -7.51
CA TRP A 19 11.60 2.29 -6.68
C TRP A 19 12.17 1.97 -5.30
N VAL A 20 11.70 0.88 -4.68
CA VAL A 20 12.13 0.48 -3.33
C VAL A 20 13.18 -0.62 -3.32
N SER A 21 13.83 -0.89 -4.46
CA SER A 21 14.90 -1.89 -4.61
C SER A 21 14.53 -3.27 -4.06
N THR A 22 13.33 -3.75 -4.38
CA THR A 22 12.84 -5.09 -3.99
C THR A 22 12.32 -5.86 -5.21
N THR A 23 11.61 -6.97 -5.01
CA THR A 23 11.03 -7.78 -6.08
C THR A 23 9.53 -7.53 -6.26
N ARG A 24 9.04 -7.72 -7.49
CA ARG A 24 7.61 -7.66 -7.82
C ARG A 24 6.79 -8.62 -6.94
N GLU A 25 7.31 -9.80 -6.66
CA GLU A 25 6.69 -10.81 -5.80
C GLU A 25 6.52 -10.30 -4.36
N THR A 26 7.55 -9.66 -3.80
CA THR A 26 7.49 -9.06 -2.46
C THR A 26 6.44 -7.96 -2.41
N VAL A 27 6.43 -7.05 -3.40
CA VAL A 27 5.41 -5.98 -3.48
C VAL A 27 4.00 -6.56 -3.56
N ALA A 28 3.79 -7.56 -4.44
CA ALA A 28 2.50 -8.19 -4.61
C ALA A 28 1.99 -8.83 -3.32
N ARG A 29 2.90 -9.48 -2.56
CA ARG A 29 2.58 -10.07 -1.27
C ARG A 29 2.17 -9.00 -0.26
N VAL A 30 2.98 -7.96 -0.08
CA VAL A 30 2.70 -6.87 0.89
C VAL A 30 1.40 -6.15 0.56
N LEU A 31 1.15 -5.83 -0.71
CA LEU A 31 -0.12 -5.21 -1.13
C LEU A 31 -1.31 -6.15 -0.90
N SER A 32 -1.14 -7.47 -1.06
CA SER A 32 -2.19 -8.43 -0.73
C SER A 32 -2.47 -8.45 0.78
N ASP A 33 -1.42 -8.43 1.61
CA ASP A 33 -1.55 -8.41 3.07
C ASP A 33 -2.22 -7.12 3.55
N LEU A 34 -1.85 -5.95 3.03
CA LEU A 34 -2.49 -4.66 3.32
C LEU A 34 -3.96 -4.63 2.88
N SER A 35 -4.29 -5.25 1.74
CA SER A 35 -5.68 -5.34 1.28
C SER A 35 -6.53 -6.25 2.15
N ARG A 36 -5.96 -7.37 2.63
CA ARG A 36 -6.60 -8.28 3.58
C ARG A 36 -6.82 -7.64 4.95
N ALA A 37 -5.90 -6.78 5.38
CA ALA A 37 -6.03 -6.00 6.60
C ALA A 37 -7.05 -4.85 6.49
N GLY A 38 -7.57 -4.56 5.29
CA GLY A 38 -8.54 -3.49 5.07
C GLY A 38 -7.93 -2.09 4.95
N VAL A 39 -6.60 -1.99 4.94
CA VAL A 39 -5.85 -0.71 4.90
C VAL A 39 -5.89 -0.10 3.51
N ILE A 40 -5.93 -0.95 2.47
CA ILE A 40 -6.04 -0.52 1.08
C ILE A 40 -7.15 -1.28 0.35
N ILE A 41 -7.81 -0.58 -0.57
CA ILE A 41 -8.83 -1.11 -1.47
C ILE A 41 -8.34 -0.96 -2.90
N ARG A 42 -8.27 -2.07 -3.61
CA ARG A 42 -7.98 -2.05 -5.05
C ARG A 42 -9.29 -1.88 -5.83
N LYS A 43 -9.44 -0.74 -6.49
CA LYS A 43 -10.53 -0.47 -7.43
C LYS A 43 -10.09 -0.89 -8.84
N LYS A 44 -11.01 -0.78 -9.81
CA LYS A 44 -10.75 -1.13 -11.21
C LYS A 44 -9.64 -0.27 -11.83
N ASP A 45 -9.53 0.99 -11.42
CA ASP A 45 -8.67 2.01 -12.03
C ASP A 45 -7.85 2.81 -11.02
N ALA A 46 -7.91 2.45 -9.74
CA ALA A 46 -7.20 3.15 -8.66
C ALA A 46 -6.82 2.21 -7.51
N LEU A 47 -5.80 2.61 -6.77
CA LEU A 47 -5.51 2.07 -5.44
C LEU A 47 -5.95 3.10 -4.41
N GLU A 48 -6.82 2.71 -3.49
CA GLU A 48 -7.32 3.58 -2.42
C GLU A 48 -6.73 3.15 -1.09
N VAL A 49 -6.20 4.10 -0.33
CA VAL A 49 -5.82 3.94 1.07
C VAL A 49 -7.02 4.37 1.91
N VAL A 50 -7.53 3.45 2.71
CA VAL A 50 -8.77 3.61 3.48
C VAL A 50 -8.55 4.55 4.67
N ASP A 51 -7.40 4.43 5.32
CA ASP A 51 -7.03 5.29 6.44
C ASP A 51 -5.51 5.55 6.42
N MET A 52 -5.13 6.80 6.13
CA MET A 52 -3.73 7.20 6.12
C MET A 52 -3.11 7.25 7.52
N GLU A 53 -3.90 7.45 8.58
CA GLU A 53 -3.41 7.45 9.96
C GLU A 53 -3.08 6.01 10.38
N GLU A 54 -3.96 5.06 10.08
CA GLU A 54 -3.70 3.63 10.34
C GLU A 54 -2.48 3.14 9.55
N LEU A 55 -2.39 3.46 8.26
CA LEU A 55 -1.23 3.11 7.45
C LEU A 55 0.07 3.68 8.02
N ALA A 56 0.05 4.94 8.49
CA ALA A 56 1.22 5.55 9.12
C ALA A 56 1.62 4.82 10.41
N MET A 57 0.67 4.47 11.28
CA MET A 57 0.94 3.70 12.49
C MET A 57 1.56 2.33 12.19
N MET A 58 1.07 1.63 11.15
CA MET A 58 1.66 0.36 10.71
C MET A 58 3.11 0.52 10.24
N VAL A 59 3.39 1.60 9.50
CA VAL A 59 4.76 1.91 9.05
C VAL A 59 5.68 2.16 10.23
N GLU A 60 5.25 2.94 11.22
CA GLU A 60 6.04 3.20 12.44
C GLU A 60 6.32 1.91 13.21
N HIS A 61 5.32 1.03 13.36
CA HIS A 61 5.48 -0.27 14.03
C HIS A 61 6.51 -1.17 13.31
N VAL A 62 6.49 -1.19 11.97
CA VAL A 62 7.45 -1.96 11.17
C VAL A 62 8.86 -1.36 11.23
N ARG A 63 8.97 -0.03 11.30
CA ARG A 63 10.26 0.67 11.31
C ARG A 63 10.96 0.62 12.67
N GLY A 64 10.23 0.31 13.74
CA GLY A 64 10.79 0.06 15.06
C GLY A 64 11.50 1.28 15.64
N ASN A 65 10.75 2.12 16.34
CA ASN A 65 11.30 2.87 17.46
C ASN A 65 10.91 2.17 18.77
#